data_AF-A0A1G3Q3R7-F1
#
_entry.id   AF-A0A1G3Q3R7-F1
#
_cell.length_a   1.000
_cell.length_b   1.000
_cell.length_c   1.000
_cell.angle_alpha   90.00
_cell.angle_beta   90.00
_cell.angle_gamma   90.00
#
_symmetry.space_group_name_H-M   'P 1'
#
loop_
_entity.id
_entity.type
_entity.pdbx_description
1 polymer ?
#
loop_
_entity_poly.entity_id
_entity_poly.type
_entity_poly.pdbx_seq_one_letter_code
_entity_poly.pdbx_strand_id
1 'polypeptide(L)'
;MMNSADKYFNKQIDELLKDCVRENRCPYYPCHDTAAEPLVCLFCYCPFYPCGDTGTGGRMIEGRDGQVWDCTDCVFVHSATAVKRIMELFYEGLNKSEIFKIVRNEMIGDKS
;
A
#
# COMPACT_ATOMS: atom_id res chain seq x y z
N MET A 1 -27.12 3.58 -5.53
CA MET A 1 -27.20 2.25 -4.88
C MET A 1 -26.04 1.43 -5.39
N MET A 2 -25.29 0.80 -4.50
CA MET A 2 -24.16 -0.07 -4.86
C MET A 2 -24.70 -1.30 -5.60
N ASN A 3 -24.09 -1.68 -6.73
CA ASN A 3 -24.58 -2.81 -7.50
C ASN A 3 -24.21 -4.15 -6.80
N SER A 4 -24.79 -5.26 -7.26
CA SER A 4 -24.52 -6.56 -6.64
C SER A 4 -23.05 -6.95 -6.74
N ALA A 5 -22.37 -6.68 -7.85
CA ALA A 5 -20.95 -6.96 -8.04
C ALA A 5 -20.07 -6.17 -7.06
N ASP A 6 -20.32 -4.87 -6.89
CA ASP A 6 -19.61 -4.02 -5.94
C ASP A 6 -19.73 -4.55 -4.50
N LYS A 7 -20.93 -5.04 -4.12
CA LYS A 7 -21.15 -5.64 -2.81
C LYS A 7 -20.32 -6.91 -2.61
N TYR A 8 -20.24 -7.78 -3.63
CA TYR A 8 -19.43 -9.00 -3.56
C TYR A 8 -17.94 -8.68 -3.51
N PHE A 9 -17.48 -7.72 -4.33
CA PHE A 9 -16.10 -7.25 -4.34
C PHE A 9 -15.70 -6.72 -2.95
N ASN A 10 -16.49 -5.81 -2.37
CA ASN A 10 -16.21 -5.25 -1.05
C ASN A 10 -16.13 -6.34 0.03
N LYS A 11 -17.06 -7.30 0.01
CA LYS A 11 -17.05 -8.42 0.95
C LYS A 11 -15.77 -9.26 0.82
N GLN A 12 -15.36 -9.59 -0.41
CA GLN A 12 -14.16 -10.37 -0.67
C GLN A 12 -12.89 -9.63 -0.24
N ILE A 13 -12.81 -8.32 -0.49
CA ILE A 13 -11.68 -7.51 -0.02
C ILE A 13 -11.64 -7.49 1.52
N ASP A 14 -12.77 -7.30 2.19
CA ASP A 14 -12.83 -7.30 3.66
C ASP A 14 -12.42 -8.66 4.27
N GLU A 15 -12.72 -9.77 3.60
CA GLU A 15 -12.26 -11.11 3.99
C GLU A 15 -10.75 -11.26 3.74
N LEU A 16 -10.28 -10.86 2.56
CA LEU A 16 -8.87 -10.91 2.18
C LEU A 16 -7.99 -10.09 3.11
N LEU A 17 -8.45 -8.92 3.57
CA LEU A 17 -7.71 -8.08 4.50
C LEU A 17 -7.58 -8.70 5.89
N LYS A 18 -8.48 -9.59 6.30
CA LYS A 18 -8.33 -10.36 7.55
C LYS A 18 -7.29 -11.46 7.40
N ASP A 19 -7.31 -12.15 6.26
CA ASP A 19 -6.40 -13.26 6.00
C ASP A 19 -4.98 -12.80 5.66
N CYS A 20 -4.84 -11.64 5.03
CA CYS A 20 -3.56 -11.05 4.62
C CYS A 20 -2.90 -10.21 5.72
N VAL A 21 -3.51 -10.09 6.89
CA VAL A 21 -2.82 -9.65 8.11
C VAL A 21 -1.89 -10.77 8.54
N ARG A 22 -0.58 -10.52 8.49
CA ARG A 22 0.41 -11.55 8.83
C ARG A 22 0.73 -11.52 10.31
N GLU A 23 0.50 -12.65 10.96
CA GLU A 23 0.99 -12.94 12.31
C GLU A 23 2.23 -13.84 12.21
N ASN A 24 3.46 -13.31 12.14
CA ASN A 24 4.75 -14.04 12.24
C ASN A 24 4.95 -15.35 11.42
N ARG A 25 4.05 -15.70 10.49
CA ARG A 25 4.07 -16.96 9.70
C ARG A 25 4.82 -16.84 8.36
N CYS A 26 5.30 -15.65 8.00
CA CYS A 26 6.09 -15.44 6.80
C CYS A 26 7.59 -15.60 7.09
N PRO A 27 8.36 -16.33 6.26
CA PRO A 27 9.82 -16.36 6.41
C PRO A 27 10.48 -15.00 6.15
N TYR A 28 9.76 -14.07 5.52
CA TYR A 28 10.21 -12.70 5.28
C TYR A 28 9.70 -11.73 6.34
N TYR A 29 9.01 -12.14 7.41
CA TYR A 29 8.52 -11.22 8.43
C TYR A 29 9.51 -11.04 9.59
N PRO A 30 9.72 -9.80 10.08
CA PRO A 30 9.30 -8.54 9.47
C PRO A 30 10.07 -8.29 8.16
N CYS A 31 9.38 -7.84 7.11
CA CYS A 31 10.01 -7.60 5.80
C CYS A 31 11.03 -6.46 5.87
N HIS A 32 10.75 -5.50 6.75
CA HIS A 32 11.57 -4.37 7.14
C HIS A 32 11.10 -3.86 8.52
N ASP A 33 11.86 -2.98 9.16
CA ASP A 33 11.55 -2.48 10.51
C ASP A 33 10.33 -1.53 10.48
N THR A 34 9.13 -2.11 10.54
CA THR A 34 7.87 -1.35 10.52
C THR A 34 7.25 -1.23 11.91
N ALA A 35 6.87 -0.01 12.29
CA ALA A 35 6.15 0.24 13.54
C ALA A 35 4.64 -0.11 13.50
N ALA A 36 4.09 -0.54 12.36
CA ALA A 36 2.66 -0.73 12.17
C ALA A 36 2.24 -2.20 12.40
N GLU A 37 1.45 -2.43 13.45
CA GLU A 37 0.78 -3.70 13.73
C GLU A 37 -0.74 -3.44 13.83
N PRO A 38 -1.62 -4.22 13.17
CA PRO A 38 -1.31 -5.31 12.24
C PRO A 38 -0.86 -4.84 10.83
N LEU A 39 0.08 -5.57 10.23
CA LEU A 39 0.60 -5.30 8.88
C LEU A 39 -0.17 -6.08 7.80
N VAL A 40 -0.75 -5.39 6.82
CA VAL A 40 -1.36 -6.02 5.64
C VAL A 40 -0.29 -6.26 4.57
N CYS A 41 -0.08 -7.54 4.21
CA CYS A 41 0.93 -7.94 3.22
C CYS A 41 0.39 -8.19 1.81
N LEU A 42 -0.82 -7.72 1.49
CA LEU A 42 -1.41 -7.95 0.16
C LEU A 42 -0.49 -7.44 -0.97
N PHE A 43 0.15 -6.30 -0.74
CA PHE A 43 1.21 -5.78 -1.59
C PHE A 43 2.58 -6.10 -0.99
N CYS A 44 3.05 -7.34 -1.16
CA CYS A 44 4.40 -7.75 -0.73
C CYS A 44 5.51 -6.88 -1.35
N TYR A 45 5.23 -6.23 -2.47
CA TYR A 45 6.03 -5.15 -3.05
C TYR A 45 5.12 -3.95 -3.35
N CYS A 46 5.62 -2.74 -3.11
CA CYS A 46 4.84 -1.52 -3.29
C CYS A 46 4.43 -1.36 -4.78
N PRO A 47 3.12 -1.34 -5.11
CA PRO A 47 2.67 -1.15 -6.48
C PRO A 47 3.10 0.22 -7.03
N PHE A 48 3.49 1.16 -6.17
CA PHE A 48 3.89 2.52 -6.53
C PHE A 48 5.39 2.72 -6.67
N TYR A 49 6.23 1.73 -6.35
CA TYR A 49 7.68 1.91 -6.41
C TYR A 49 8.18 2.12 -7.86
N PRO A 50 9.20 2.98 -8.06
CA PRO A 50 9.59 4.06 -7.15
C PRO A 50 8.52 5.17 -7.19
N CYS A 51 8.04 5.62 -6.04
CA CYS A 51 6.99 6.65 -6.01
C CYS A 51 7.56 8.08 -6.00
N GLY A 52 8.82 8.26 -5.57
CA GLY A 52 9.48 9.56 -5.53
C GLY A 52 8.93 10.56 -4.50
N ASP A 53 8.00 10.14 -3.63
CA ASP A 53 7.34 11.00 -2.65
C ASP A 53 7.96 10.82 -1.26
N THR A 54 8.68 11.84 -0.80
CA THR A 54 9.32 11.83 0.51
C THR A 54 8.32 11.92 1.67
N GLY A 55 7.09 12.40 1.41
CA GLY A 55 6.01 12.43 2.39
C GLY A 55 5.51 11.04 2.79
N THR A 56 5.84 9.99 2.03
CA THR A 56 5.58 8.60 2.42
C THR A 56 6.69 8.02 3.29
N GLY A 57 7.72 8.78 3.65
CA GLY A 57 8.95 8.30 4.30
C GLY A 57 9.98 7.73 3.31
N GLY A 58 9.76 7.88 2.00
CA GLY A 58 10.73 7.45 1.00
C GLY A 58 11.90 8.43 0.83
N ARG A 59 13.05 7.95 0.38
CA ARG A 59 14.25 8.77 0.15
C ARG A 59 15.13 8.19 -0.96
N MET A 60 15.97 9.03 -1.57
CA MET A 60 17.07 8.52 -2.42
C MET A 60 18.24 8.10 -1.52
N ILE A 61 18.81 6.92 -1.76
CA ILE A 61 20.02 6.42 -1.10
C ILE A 61 21.07 6.02 -2.15
N GLU A 62 22.33 5.91 -1.73
CA GLU A 62 23.39 5.34 -2.56
C GLU A 62 23.30 3.81 -2.54
N GLY A 63 23.01 3.21 -3.69
CA GLY A 63 22.99 1.77 -3.91
C GLY A 63 24.32 1.23 -4.44
N ARG A 64 24.36 -0.07 -4.72
CA ARG A 64 25.56 -0.72 -5.28
C ARG A 64 25.95 -0.19 -6.66
N ASP A 65 24.95 0.14 -7.48
CA ASP A 65 25.10 0.53 -8.88
C ASP A 65 24.67 1.99 -9.15
N GLY A 66 24.61 2.81 -8.09
CA GLY A 66 24.18 4.21 -8.13
C GLY A 66 22.95 4.50 -7.27
N GLN A 67 22.36 5.69 -7.44
CA GLN A 67 21.26 6.14 -6.60
C GLN A 67 19.98 5.30 -6.80
N VAL A 68 19.36 4.90 -5.69
CA VAL A 68 18.14 4.08 -5.66
C VAL A 68 17.09 4.69 -4.72
N TRP A 69 15.82 4.52 -5.05
CA TRP A 69 14.72 4.93 -4.17
C TRP A 69 14.56 3.91 -3.05
N ASP A 70 14.54 4.37 -1.81
CA ASP A 70 14.32 3.57 -0.61
C ASP A 70 12.95 3.89 -0.02
N CYS A 71 12.17 2.86 0.27
CA CYS A 71 10.86 2.98 0.90
C CYS A 71 10.77 2.16 2.21
N THR A 72 11.91 1.84 2.83
CA THR A 72 11.96 1.07 4.08
C THR A 72 11.15 1.73 5.20
N ASP A 73 11.07 3.06 5.27
CA ASP A 73 10.28 3.74 6.32
C ASP A 73 8.81 4.00 5.90
N CYS A 74 8.38 3.44 4.76
CA CYS A 74 7.03 3.63 4.24
C CYS A 74 6.09 2.51 4.74
N VAL A 75 5.09 2.89 5.55
CA VAL A 75 4.04 1.97 6.05
C VAL A 75 2.73 2.06 5.26
N PHE A 76 2.70 2.90 4.22
CA PHE A 76 1.49 3.26 3.50
C PHE A 76 0.75 2.06 2.90
N VAL A 77 1.46 1.19 2.16
CA VAL A 77 0.87 0.01 1.50
C VAL A 77 0.61 -1.16 2.44
N HIS A 78 0.83 -0.96 3.74
CA HIS A 78 0.62 -1.95 4.78
C HIS A 78 -0.59 -1.64 5.68
N SER A 79 -1.18 -0.45 5.53
CA SER A 79 -2.45 -0.10 6.17
C SER A 79 -3.62 -0.79 5.47
N ALA A 80 -4.49 -1.45 6.24
CA ALA A 80 -5.70 -2.08 5.71
C ALA A 80 -6.59 -1.06 4.95
N THR A 81 -6.69 0.16 5.47
CA THR A 81 -7.46 1.24 4.84
C THR A 81 -6.87 1.63 3.48
N ALA A 82 -5.55 1.81 3.42
CA ALA A 82 -4.88 2.17 2.17
C ALA A 82 -4.98 1.02 1.14
N VAL A 83 -4.72 -0.21 1.56
CA VAL A 83 -4.80 -1.41 0.70
C VAL A 83 -6.21 -1.58 0.13
N LYS A 84 -7.25 -1.45 0.98
CA LYS A 84 -8.64 -1.51 0.54
C LYS A 84 -8.92 -0.46 -0.55
N ARG A 85 -8.53 0.78 -0.27
CA ARG A 85 -8.78 1.90 -1.18
C ARG A 85 -8.06 1.75 -2.51
N ILE A 86 -6.81 1.27 -2.48
CA ILE A 86 -6.04 0.96 -3.70
C ILE A 86 -6.79 -0.08 -4.55
N MET A 87 -7.29 -1.16 -3.92
CA MET A 87 -8.02 -2.22 -4.61
C MET A 87 -9.35 -1.73 -5.19
N GLU A 88 -10.10 -0.90 -4.47
CA GLU A 88 -11.33 -0.27 -4.96
C GLU A 88 -11.06 0.56 -6.22
N LEU A 89 -10.04 1.42 -6.20
CA LEU A 89 -9.72 2.27 -7.35
C LEU A 89 -9.19 1.46 -8.55
N PHE A 90 -8.46 0.37 -8.30
CA PHE A 90 -8.12 -0.58 -9.37
C PHE A 90 -9.38 -1.23 -9.97
N TYR A 91 -10.35 -1.60 -9.13
CA TYR A 91 -11.61 -2.19 -9.59
C TYR A 91 -12.46 -1.19 -10.39
N GLU A 92 -12.39 0.10 -10.03
CA GLU A 92 -12.98 1.21 -10.79
C GLU A 92 -12.26 1.51 -12.11
N GLY A 93 -11.10 0.86 -12.37
CA GLY A 93 -10.38 0.94 -13.63
C GLY A 93 -9.33 2.04 -13.71
N LEU A 94 -8.96 2.65 -12.59
CA LEU A 94 -7.94 3.68 -12.55
C LEU A 94 -6.54 3.08 -12.73
N ASN A 95 -5.63 3.87 -13.28
CA ASN A 95 -4.24 3.47 -13.44
C ASN A 95 -3.40 3.81 -12.19
N LYS A 96 -2.22 3.18 -12.10
CA LYS A 96 -1.27 3.33 -10.99
C LYS A 96 -1.00 4.79 -10.58
N SER A 97 -0.88 5.72 -11.54
CA SER A 97 -0.58 7.13 -11.23
C SER A 97 -1.78 7.85 -10.62
N GLU A 98 -2.98 7.59 -11.13
CA GLU A 98 -4.23 8.16 -10.61
C GLU A 98 -4.51 7.65 -9.20
N ILE A 99 -4.39 6.33 -9.01
CA ILE A 99 -4.56 5.69 -7.70
C ILE A 99 -3.58 6.28 -6.70
N PHE A 100 -2.29 6.38 -7.06
CA PHE A 100 -1.29 6.93 -6.15
C PHE A 100 -1.67 8.33 -5.68
N LYS A 101 -2.04 9.23 -6.61
CA LYS A 101 -2.44 10.61 -6.28
C LYS A 101 -3.64 10.64 -5.32
N ILE A 102 -4.68 9.87 -5.61
CA ILE A 102 -5.90 9.84 -4.79
C ILE A 102 -5.58 9.35 -3.39
N VAL A 103 -4.99 8.16 -3.26
CA VAL A 103 -4.77 7.54 -1.95
C VAL A 103 -3.69 8.30 -1.17
N ARG A 104 -2.68 8.87 -1.83
CA ARG A 104 -1.68 9.73 -1.19
C ARG A 104 -2.31 10.98 -0.57
N ASN A 105 -3.25 11.59 -1.27
CA ASN A 105 -3.96 12.79 -0.79
C ASN A 105 -4.94 12.43 0.33
N GLU A 106 -5.69 11.33 0.20
CA GLU A 106 -6.64 10.87 1.21
C GLU A 106 -5.95 10.46 2.53
N MET A 107 -4.77 9.83 2.47
CA MET A 107 -4.14 9.20 3.65
C MET A 107 -3.06 10.06 4.32
N ILE A 108 -2.32 10.87 3.57
CA ILE A 108 -1.19 11.65 4.10
C ILE A 108 -1.44 13.17 3.96
N GLY A 109 -2.36 13.59 3.09
CA GLY A 109 -2.70 14.99 2.83
C GLY A 109 -1.68 15.71 1.96
N ASP A 110 -2.11 16.81 1.32
CA ASP A 110 -1.18 17.73 0.66
C ASP A 110 -0.36 18.43 1.73
N LYS A 111 0.89 17.98 1.93
CA LYS A 111 1.91 18.86 2.48
C LYS A 111 2.45 19.69 1.31
N SER A 112 1.70 20.73 0.96
CA SER A 112 2.21 21.83 0.14
C SER A 112 3.40 22.48 0.81
#